data_AF-A0A2X4TYR4-F1
#
_entry.id   AF-A0A2X4TYR4-F1
#
_cell.length_a   1.000
_cell.length_b   1.000
_cell.length_c   1.000
_cell.angle_alpha   90.00
_cell.angle_beta   90.00
_cell.angle_gamma   90.00
#
_symmetry.space_group_name_H-M   'P 1'
#
loop_
_entity.id
_entity.type
_entity.pdbx_description
1 polymer ?
#
loop_
_entity_poly.entity_id
_entity_poly.type
_entity_poly.pdbx_seq_one_letter_code
_entity_poly.pdbx_strand_id
1 'polypeptide(L)'
;MSIRASGPTLSRRGLLGAAAGAALVMGTGWSVAGAVPLGDPAATIAAPPGFPADIPLAQQQFVNWAKTIRFDAVWTATARNAEDVVRLANWAHAHGYRIRPRGSMHSWSPLTLEAGQNVEKVVLVDTMSQLNAVSVDPSGSPATVTADAGASIEAVLGALQNEGLGWANSPAIGDISIAGALSIGAHGSTYPAAGETVVPGQSFGSLSNLVLALTAVVWNDAADAYELRSFRRSEPEIRPLLAHLGRTFVTSVTLQAGANYRVRCQSSTDVPWRELFAPPGAPGRTFESYVEQHGRVEAIWFPFTETPWLKVWSVSPEKPAESREVFGPYPYVFSDSIPEPVTDALAQVASGNQAVTPLFGASQFGAVAAGLAATDTDDLWGWSKDLMFYLRATTLRVVAGGGVVVTRRENIARVIHEFTTWLHERMTHYASLGQYPVNMPFEVRLCRIDDQTEVLADSAGPPNLSPVRPRPDRPDWDTAIWMNVVSIPGTAGLSAFFREMEQWMADRYSGDYATFRSEWSKGWAFDSEGGYRDGGFLGGTIPAMYREGLSSDEGWDAALSAFDRHDPHRVFSNDFLDRLLP
;
A
#
# COMPACT_ATOMS: atom_id res chain seq x y z
N MET A 1 -17.65 43.36 -28.15
CA MET A 1 -18.70 42.82 -29.05
C MET A 1 -18.13 41.59 -29.74
N SER A 2 -18.23 40.42 -29.12
CA SER A 2 -19.35 39.46 -29.22
C SER A 2 -19.57 38.91 -30.64
N ILE A 3 -19.07 37.70 -30.88
CA ILE A 3 -19.70 36.73 -31.78
C ILE A 3 -19.77 35.42 -31.00
N ARG A 4 -20.98 35.07 -30.54
CA ARG A 4 -21.32 33.77 -29.94
C ARG A 4 -21.69 32.82 -31.08
N ALA A 5 -21.02 31.67 -31.15
CA ALA A 5 -21.50 30.51 -31.87
C ALA A 5 -22.27 29.60 -30.90
N SER A 6 -23.51 29.30 -31.25
CA SER A 6 -24.47 28.46 -30.53
C SER A 6 -24.14 26.97 -30.70
N GLY A 7 -23.98 26.26 -29.57
CA GLY A 7 -23.94 24.79 -29.53
C GLY A 7 -25.34 24.17 -29.48
N PRO A 8 -25.52 22.91 -29.93
CA PRO A 8 -26.82 22.25 -29.95
C PRO A 8 -27.26 21.83 -28.55
N THR A 9 -28.53 22.10 -28.23
CA THR A 9 -29.22 21.73 -27.00
C THR A 9 -29.79 20.31 -27.13
N LEU A 10 -29.43 19.42 -26.20
CA LEU A 10 -30.03 18.09 -26.09
C LEU A 10 -31.42 18.20 -25.43
N SER A 11 -32.47 17.79 -26.15
CA SER A 11 -33.84 17.79 -25.62
C SER A 11 -34.13 16.53 -24.80
N ARG A 12 -34.91 16.70 -23.72
CA ARG A 12 -35.34 15.67 -22.74
C ARG A 12 -36.18 14.50 -23.32
N ARG A 13 -36.35 14.39 -24.64
CA ARG A 13 -37.12 13.29 -25.29
C ARG A 13 -36.26 12.18 -25.91
N GLY A 14 -34.93 12.27 -25.86
CA GLY A 14 -34.03 11.19 -26.32
C GLY A 14 -33.75 10.07 -25.32
N LEU A 15 -34.22 10.19 -24.07
CA LEU A 15 -33.87 9.29 -22.96
C LEU A 15 -34.85 8.13 -22.70
N LEU A 16 -35.90 7.98 -23.51
CA LEU A 16 -36.92 6.94 -23.31
C LEU A 16 -37.00 5.89 -24.44
N GLY A 17 -36.06 5.89 -25.38
CA GLY A 17 -36.05 4.95 -26.52
C GLY A 17 -35.20 3.68 -26.33
N ALA A 18 -34.45 3.55 -25.24
CA ALA A 18 -33.49 2.46 -25.04
C ALA A 18 -33.93 1.39 -24.01
N ALA A 19 -35.24 1.27 -23.73
CA ALA A 19 -35.77 0.40 -22.67
C ALA A 19 -36.63 -0.78 -23.17
N ALA A 20 -36.62 -1.11 -24.47
CA ALA A 20 -37.43 -2.19 -25.01
C ALA A 20 -36.56 -3.25 -25.71
N GLY A 21 -35.87 -4.05 -24.90
CA GLY A 21 -35.03 -5.16 -25.40
C GLY A 21 -34.36 -5.96 -24.29
N ALA A 22 -35.00 -6.10 -23.14
CA ALA A 22 -34.52 -6.95 -22.05
C ALA A 22 -35.67 -7.84 -21.58
N ALA A 23 -35.68 -9.09 -22.06
CA ALA A 23 -36.47 -10.15 -21.46
C ALA A 23 -35.70 -11.47 -21.57
N LEU A 24 -35.48 -12.07 -20.39
CA LEU A 24 -34.98 -13.42 -20.09
C LEU A 24 -33.45 -13.58 -19.97
N VAL A 25 -32.94 -13.35 -18.75
CA VAL A 25 -32.50 -14.38 -17.80
C VAL A 25 -32.59 -13.77 -16.40
N MET A 26 -33.35 -14.40 -15.50
CA MET A 26 -33.42 -14.02 -14.08
C MET A 26 -32.16 -14.48 -13.36
N GLY A 27 -31.38 -13.51 -12.87
CA GLY A 27 -30.36 -13.69 -11.85
C GLY A 27 -30.16 -12.32 -11.19
N THR A 28 -30.12 -12.28 -9.86
CA THR A 28 -30.00 -11.07 -9.04
C THR A 28 -28.60 -10.42 -9.14
N GLY A 29 -28.15 -10.11 -10.35
CA GLY A 29 -26.83 -9.56 -10.61
C GLY A 29 -26.82 -8.05 -10.43
N TRP A 30 -26.09 -7.57 -9.42
CA TRP A 30 -25.56 -6.22 -9.44
C TRP A 30 -24.72 -6.03 -10.71
N SER A 31 -25.16 -5.18 -11.64
CA SER A 31 -24.31 -4.77 -12.77
C SER A 31 -23.39 -3.64 -12.30
N VAL A 32 -22.08 -3.87 -12.31
CA VAL A 32 -21.09 -2.81 -12.09
C VAL A 32 -21.27 -1.75 -13.18
N ALA A 33 -21.42 -0.48 -12.81
CA ALA A 33 -21.63 0.60 -13.77
C ALA A 33 -20.49 0.65 -14.80
N GLY A 34 -20.84 0.61 -16.09
CA GLY A 34 -19.87 0.61 -17.19
C GLY A 34 -19.23 -0.74 -17.51
N ALA A 35 -19.60 -1.82 -16.82
CA ALA A 35 -19.17 -3.17 -17.18
C ALA A 35 -19.91 -3.67 -18.43
N VAL A 36 -19.18 -4.36 -19.31
CA VAL A 36 -19.71 -4.97 -20.54
C VAL A 36 -19.74 -6.49 -20.36
N PRO A 37 -20.91 -7.12 -20.13
CA PRO A 37 -21.00 -8.54 -19.83
C PRO A 37 -20.49 -9.44 -20.97
N LEU A 38 -20.07 -10.66 -20.63
CA LEU A 38 -19.75 -11.68 -21.62
C LEU A 38 -20.92 -11.92 -22.59
N GLY A 39 -20.63 -11.88 -23.89
CA GLY A 39 -21.63 -12.05 -24.96
C GLY A 39 -22.31 -10.75 -25.42
N ASP A 40 -22.04 -9.62 -24.75
CA ASP A 40 -22.52 -8.32 -25.20
C ASP A 40 -21.77 -7.87 -26.49
N PRO A 41 -22.47 -7.35 -27.52
CA PRO A 41 -21.85 -6.84 -28.75
C PRO A 41 -20.85 -5.69 -28.55
N ALA A 42 -20.91 -4.98 -27.42
CA ALA A 42 -19.97 -3.92 -27.08
C ALA A 42 -18.61 -4.43 -26.57
N ALA A 43 -18.46 -5.74 -26.34
CA ALA A 43 -17.22 -6.35 -25.91
C ALA A 43 -16.12 -6.18 -26.97
N THR A 44 -14.96 -5.66 -26.58
CA THR A 44 -13.84 -5.35 -27.50
C THR A 44 -12.75 -6.42 -27.47
N ILE A 45 -12.61 -7.15 -26.37
CA ILE A 45 -11.75 -8.32 -26.23
C ILE A 45 -12.53 -9.59 -26.57
N ALA A 46 -11.90 -10.53 -27.29
CA ALA A 46 -12.50 -11.81 -27.63
C ALA A 46 -12.99 -12.56 -26.37
N ALA A 47 -14.14 -13.22 -26.48
CA ALA A 47 -14.71 -14.03 -25.40
C ALA A 47 -13.73 -15.16 -25.01
N PRO A 48 -13.43 -15.35 -23.71
CA PRO A 48 -12.55 -16.42 -23.28
C PRO A 48 -13.20 -17.80 -23.54
N PRO A 49 -12.48 -18.75 -24.16
CA PRO A 49 -13.04 -20.04 -24.53
C PRO A 49 -13.38 -20.88 -23.30
N GLY A 50 -14.54 -21.54 -23.30
CA GLY A 50 -14.91 -22.48 -22.25
C GLY A 50 -14.98 -21.88 -20.84
N PHE A 51 -15.16 -20.55 -20.71
CA PHE A 51 -15.20 -19.89 -19.42
C PHE A 51 -16.35 -20.45 -18.54
N PRO A 52 -16.15 -20.65 -17.22
CA PRO A 52 -17.19 -21.18 -16.34
C PRO A 52 -18.49 -20.36 -16.38
N ALA A 53 -19.57 -20.95 -16.91
CA ALA A 53 -20.78 -20.23 -17.29
C ALA A 53 -21.56 -19.59 -16.12
N ASP A 54 -21.38 -20.08 -14.90
CA ASP A 54 -22.03 -19.59 -13.68
C ASP A 54 -21.19 -18.57 -12.90
N ILE A 55 -19.96 -18.28 -13.34
CA ILE A 55 -19.13 -17.20 -12.77
C ILE A 55 -19.36 -15.93 -13.59
N PRO A 56 -19.86 -14.83 -12.99
CA PRO A 56 -20.04 -13.58 -13.72
C PRO A 56 -18.73 -13.07 -14.31
N LEU A 57 -18.76 -12.74 -15.60
CA LEU A 57 -17.62 -12.22 -16.36
C LEU A 57 -18.05 -11.00 -17.17
N ALA A 58 -17.30 -9.91 -17.06
CA ALA A 58 -17.52 -8.70 -17.82
C ALA A 58 -16.19 -8.00 -18.14
N GLN A 59 -16.13 -7.26 -19.25
CA GLN A 59 -15.05 -6.31 -19.49
C GLN A 59 -15.27 -5.09 -18.62
N GLN A 60 -14.23 -4.70 -17.89
CA GLN A 60 -14.23 -3.52 -17.03
C GLN A 60 -12.96 -2.71 -17.25
N GLN A 61 -13.05 -1.41 -16.97
CA GLN A 61 -11.86 -0.57 -16.91
C GLN A 61 -10.99 -0.98 -15.72
N PHE A 62 -9.67 -1.02 -15.92
CA PHE A 62 -8.70 -1.06 -14.83
C PHE A 62 -7.93 0.25 -14.80
N VAL A 63 -7.94 0.93 -13.65
CA VAL A 63 -7.14 2.14 -13.40
C VAL A 63 -6.60 2.03 -11.99
N ASN A 64 -5.28 2.01 -11.83
CA ASN A 64 -4.70 2.06 -10.50
C ASN A 64 -4.93 3.45 -9.86
N TRP A 65 -4.76 3.55 -8.54
CA TRP A 65 -5.05 4.80 -7.83
C TRP A 65 -4.27 6.02 -8.37
N ALA A 66 -3.00 5.83 -8.75
CA ALA A 66 -2.18 6.89 -9.33
C ALA A 66 -2.52 7.23 -10.79
N LYS A 67 -3.38 6.44 -11.45
CA LYS A 67 -3.73 6.54 -12.88
C LYS A 67 -2.55 6.37 -13.84
N THR A 68 -1.45 5.78 -13.38
CA THR A 68 -0.27 5.49 -14.19
C THR A 68 -0.39 4.18 -14.96
N ILE A 69 -1.28 3.29 -14.52
CA ILE A 69 -1.62 2.04 -15.21
C ILE A 69 -3.11 2.10 -15.53
N ARG A 70 -3.43 2.07 -16.82
CA ARG A 70 -4.80 2.19 -17.32
C ARG A 70 -5.04 1.23 -18.48
N PHE A 71 -6.18 0.53 -18.41
CA PHE A 71 -6.73 -0.30 -19.46
C PHE A 71 -8.21 0.03 -19.61
N ASP A 72 -8.66 0.33 -20.82
CA ASP A 72 -10.07 0.66 -21.07
C ASP A 72 -11.00 -0.55 -20.93
N ALA A 73 -10.48 -1.75 -21.21
CA ALA A 73 -11.19 -3.01 -21.02
C ALA A 73 -10.20 -4.10 -20.57
N VAL A 74 -10.60 -4.87 -19.56
CA VAL A 74 -9.97 -6.13 -19.14
C VAL A 74 -11.08 -7.07 -18.69
N TRP A 75 -11.01 -8.35 -19.07
CA TRP A 75 -11.93 -9.34 -18.55
C TRP A 75 -11.82 -9.44 -17.03
N THR A 76 -12.93 -9.26 -16.33
CA THR A 76 -13.01 -9.27 -14.87
C THR A 76 -14.11 -10.23 -14.42
N ALA A 77 -13.71 -11.30 -13.74
CA ALA A 77 -14.59 -12.26 -13.10
C ALA A 77 -14.95 -11.79 -11.69
N THR A 78 -16.15 -12.12 -11.21
CA THR A 78 -16.55 -11.90 -9.80
C THR A 78 -16.59 -13.24 -9.08
N ALA A 79 -15.59 -13.54 -8.25
CA ALA A 79 -15.58 -14.75 -7.44
C ALA A 79 -16.51 -14.60 -6.25
N ARG A 80 -17.44 -15.54 -6.05
CA ARG A 80 -18.40 -15.50 -4.92
C ARG A 80 -17.84 -16.17 -3.67
N ASN A 81 -16.89 -17.07 -3.85
CA ASN A 81 -16.24 -17.85 -2.80
C ASN A 81 -14.86 -18.33 -3.29
N ALA A 82 -14.11 -18.98 -2.40
CA ALA A 82 -12.78 -19.50 -2.70
C ALA A 82 -12.76 -20.55 -3.83
N GLU A 83 -13.82 -21.36 -3.97
CA GLU A 83 -13.90 -22.41 -5.01
C GLU A 83 -14.09 -21.85 -6.42
N ASP A 84 -14.78 -20.72 -6.56
CA ASP A 84 -14.81 -20.00 -7.85
C ASP A 84 -13.37 -19.65 -8.29
N VAL A 85 -12.47 -19.29 -7.37
CA VAL A 85 -11.07 -18.99 -7.70
C VAL A 85 -10.32 -20.25 -8.15
N VAL A 86 -10.51 -21.39 -7.50
CA VAL A 86 -9.92 -22.68 -7.92
C VAL A 86 -10.36 -23.04 -9.33
N ARG A 87 -11.67 -22.90 -9.63
CA ARG A 87 -12.23 -23.17 -10.95
C ARG A 87 -11.64 -22.25 -12.01
N LEU A 88 -11.46 -20.97 -11.68
CA LEU A 88 -10.81 -20.00 -12.57
C LEU A 88 -9.33 -20.32 -12.80
N ALA A 89 -8.59 -20.76 -11.78
CA ALA A 89 -7.18 -21.14 -11.92
C ALA A 89 -7.01 -22.37 -12.83
N ASN A 90 -7.81 -23.41 -12.61
CA ASN A 90 -7.82 -24.59 -13.47
C ASN A 90 -8.26 -24.29 -14.91
N TRP A 91 -9.29 -23.45 -15.09
CA TRP A 91 -9.70 -22.98 -16.40
C TRP A 91 -8.56 -22.21 -17.09
N ALA A 92 -7.88 -21.33 -16.36
CA ALA A 92 -6.82 -20.50 -16.91
C ALA A 92 -5.62 -21.34 -17.34
N HIS A 93 -5.21 -22.32 -16.52
CA HIS A 93 -4.21 -23.32 -16.89
C HIS A 93 -4.58 -24.04 -18.20
N ALA A 94 -5.80 -24.59 -18.29
CA ALA A 94 -6.22 -25.35 -19.47
C ALA A 94 -6.28 -24.53 -20.78
N HIS A 95 -6.43 -23.20 -20.71
CA HIS A 95 -6.57 -22.32 -21.88
C HIS A 95 -5.39 -21.36 -22.08
N GLY A 96 -4.35 -21.47 -21.24
CA GLY A 96 -3.17 -20.60 -21.27
C GLY A 96 -3.48 -19.14 -20.95
N TYR A 97 -4.43 -18.90 -20.03
CA TYR A 97 -4.71 -17.58 -19.46
C TYR A 97 -3.93 -17.36 -18.17
N ARG A 98 -3.75 -16.10 -17.80
CA ARG A 98 -3.28 -15.68 -16.46
C ARG A 98 -4.44 -15.10 -15.68
N ILE A 99 -4.44 -15.28 -14.36
CA ILE A 99 -5.40 -14.62 -13.47
C ILE A 99 -4.71 -13.78 -12.41
N ARG A 100 -5.29 -12.61 -12.13
CA ARG A 100 -4.76 -11.68 -11.11
C ARG A 100 -5.85 -11.30 -10.12
N PRO A 101 -5.59 -11.33 -8.81
CA PRO A 101 -6.53 -10.80 -7.84
C PRO A 101 -6.68 -9.30 -8.05
N ARG A 102 -7.94 -8.82 -8.04
CA ARG A 102 -8.30 -7.41 -8.08
C ARG A 102 -8.89 -7.03 -6.72
N GLY A 103 -8.07 -6.33 -5.94
CA GLY A 103 -8.50 -5.60 -4.73
C GLY A 103 -8.95 -4.18 -5.09
N SER A 104 -8.61 -3.21 -4.25
CA SER A 104 -9.01 -1.80 -4.39
C SER A 104 -8.27 -1.02 -5.49
N MET A 105 -7.38 -1.70 -6.24
CA MET A 105 -6.54 -1.11 -7.30
C MET A 105 -5.62 0.03 -6.80
N HIS A 106 -5.24 0.03 -5.52
CA HIS A 106 -4.48 1.13 -4.94
C HIS A 106 -2.97 1.11 -5.25
N SER A 107 -2.39 -0.06 -5.53
CA SER A 107 -0.93 -0.18 -5.70
C SER A 107 -0.39 0.66 -6.86
N TRP A 108 0.81 1.21 -6.68
CA TRP A 108 1.57 1.81 -7.77
C TRP A 108 2.32 0.77 -8.59
N SER A 109 2.76 -0.30 -7.94
CA SER A 109 3.57 -1.35 -8.58
C SER A 109 2.76 -2.21 -9.54
N PRO A 110 3.34 -2.64 -10.68
CA PRO A 110 2.65 -3.38 -11.74
C PRO A 110 2.43 -4.86 -11.40
N LEU A 111 2.07 -5.17 -10.14
CA LEU A 111 1.84 -6.54 -9.65
C LEU A 111 0.52 -7.12 -10.17
N THR A 112 -0.47 -6.27 -10.46
CA THR A 112 -1.71 -6.69 -11.12
C THR A 112 -1.52 -6.65 -12.62
N LEU A 113 -1.31 -5.46 -13.19
CA LEU A 113 -1.08 -5.27 -14.62
C LEU A 113 0.14 -4.36 -14.86
N GLU A 114 0.96 -4.71 -15.85
CA GLU A 114 2.01 -3.83 -16.36
C GLU A 114 1.43 -2.87 -17.41
N ALA A 115 1.83 -1.60 -17.39
CA ALA A 115 1.35 -0.62 -18.36
C ALA A 115 1.68 -1.05 -19.79
N GLY A 116 0.66 -1.07 -20.67
CA GLY A 116 0.84 -1.43 -22.07
C GLY A 116 0.97 -2.93 -22.38
N GLN A 117 0.91 -3.82 -21.37
CA GLN A 117 0.94 -5.27 -21.63
C GLN A 117 -0.29 -5.74 -22.43
N ASN A 118 -0.17 -6.88 -23.11
CA ASN A 118 -1.33 -7.52 -23.74
C ASN A 118 -2.22 -8.18 -22.66
N VAL A 119 -3.52 -7.87 -22.69
CA VAL A 119 -4.53 -8.38 -21.74
C VAL A 119 -5.55 -9.35 -22.35
N GLU A 120 -5.37 -9.78 -23.61
CA GLU A 120 -6.26 -10.72 -24.31
C GLU A 120 -6.39 -12.06 -23.56
N LYS A 121 -5.32 -12.48 -22.89
CA LYS A 121 -5.24 -13.71 -22.09
C LYS A 121 -5.09 -13.45 -20.59
N VAL A 122 -5.67 -12.36 -20.09
CA VAL A 122 -5.67 -12.04 -18.66
C VAL A 122 -7.11 -11.90 -18.16
N VAL A 123 -7.41 -12.55 -17.03
CA VAL A 123 -8.66 -12.34 -16.29
C VAL A 123 -8.34 -11.78 -14.91
N LEU A 124 -8.90 -10.61 -14.59
CA LEU A 124 -8.90 -10.09 -13.23
C LEU A 124 -9.98 -10.80 -12.42
N VAL A 125 -9.71 -11.09 -11.16
CA VAL A 125 -10.70 -11.69 -10.25
C VAL A 125 -11.03 -10.68 -9.16
N ASP A 126 -12.20 -10.08 -9.25
CA ASP A 126 -12.72 -9.20 -8.20
C ASP A 126 -12.98 -10.01 -6.93
N THR A 127 -12.23 -9.67 -5.89
CA THR A 127 -12.35 -10.27 -4.56
C THR A 127 -13.23 -9.44 -3.63
N MET A 128 -13.35 -8.14 -3.86
CA MET A 128 -13.96 -7.21 -2.90
C MET A 128 -15.49 -7.21 -2.95
N SER A 129 -16.10 -7.65 -4.06
CA SER A 129 -17.56 -7.61 -4.21
C SER A 129 -18.31 -8.70 -3.44
N GLN A 130 -17.72 -9.89 -3.26
CA GLN A 130 -18.40 -11.05 -2.66
C GLN A 130 -17.49 -11.91 -1.76
N LEU A 131 -16.18 -11.95 -2.01
CA LEU A 131 -15.19 -12.67 -1.19
C LEU A 131 -14.62 -11.73 -0.13
N ASN A 132 -15.48 -11.24 0.76
CA ASN A 132 -15.17 -10.15 1.70
C ASN A 132 -15.72 -10.36 3.13
N ALA A 133 -16.07 -11.58 3.51
CA ALA A 133 -16.57 -11.86 4.85
C ALA A 133 -15.49 -11.61 5.92
N VAL A 134 -15.93 -11.20 7.11
CA VAL A 134 -15.09 -10.99 8.29
C VAL A 134 -15.76 -11.66 9.49
N SER A 135 -15.00 -12.46 10.24
CA SER A 135 -15.45 -13.12 11.46
C SER A 135 -14.39 -13.00 12.54
N VAL A 136 -14.78 -12.61 13.75
CA VAL A 136 -13.88 -12.46 14.89
C VAL A 136 -14.15 -13.58 15.88
N ASP A 137 -13.09 -14.24 16.36
CA ASP A 137 -13.13 -15.08 17.55
C ASP A 137 -12.44 -14.34 18.71
N PRO A 138 -13.20 -13.60 19.52
CA PRO A 138 -12.65 -12.85 20.65
C PRO A 138 -12.31 -13.75 21.85
N SER A 139 -12.78 -15.01 21.85
CA SER A 139 -12.60 -15.97 22.94
C SER A 139 -11.37 -16.87 22.76
N GLY A 140 -10.78 -16.87 21.56
CA GLY A 140 -9.54 -17.57 21.26
C GLY A 140 -8.36 -17.09 22.12
N SER A 141 -7.32 -17.93 22.19
CA SER A 141 -6.04 -17.59 22.84
C SER A 141 -4.89 -17.87 21.87
N PRO A 142 -4.44 -16.88 21.07
CA PRO A 142 -4.89 -15.48 21.06
C PRO A 142 -6.28 -15.29 20.43
N ALA A 143 -6.91 -14.13 20.67
CA ALA A 143 -8.07 -13.72 19.90
C ALA A 143 -7.68 -13.55 18.42
N THR A 144 -8.60 -13.86 17.51
CA THR A 144 -8.31 -13.83 16.08
C THR A 144 -9.41 -13.18 15.25
N VAL A 145 -9.06 -12.76 14.05
CA VAL A 145 -9.99 -12.40 12.99
C VAL A 145 -9.68 -13.22 11.74
N THR A 146 -10.70 -13.88 11.20
CA THR A 146 -10.65 -14.50 9.88
C THR A 146 -11.35 -13.59 8.88
N ALA A 147 -10.66 -13.26 7.79
CA ALA A 147 -11.16 -12.42 6.74
C ALA A 147 -10.94 -13.06 5.37
N ASP A 148 -11.95 -12.98 4.51
CA ASP A 148 -11.79 -13.28 3.10
C ASP A 148 -10.86 -12.25 2.44
N ALA A 149 -10.19 -12.66 1.37
CA ALA A 149 -9.13 -11.88 0.72
C ALA A 149 -9.52 -10.46 0.31
N GLY A 150 -10.79 -10.25 -0.06
CA GLY A 150 -11.33 -8.98 -0.51
C GLY A 150 -11.87 -8.07 0.60
N ALA A 151 -11.92 -8.52 1.87
CA ALA A 151 -12.33 -7.68 2.97
C ALA A 151 -11.41 -6.46 3.09
N SER A 152 -11.96 -5.25 3.27
CA SER A 152 -11.13 -4.06 3.50
C SER A 152 -10.53 -4.09 4.91
N ILE A 153 -9.36 -3.48 5.10
CA ILE A 153 -8.75 -3.36 6.44
C ILE A 153 -9.70 -2.58 7.38
N GLU A 154 -10.42 -1.58 6.85
CA GLU A 154 -11.42 -0.85 7.63
C GLU A 154 -12.54 -1.77 8.16
N ALA A 155 -13.05 -2.69 7.33
CA ALA A 155 -14.04 -3.67 7.76
C ALA A 155 -13.47 -4.60 8.83
N VAL A 156 -12.22 -5.04 8.68
CA VAL A 156 -11.53 -5.90 9.65
C VAL A 156 -11.35 -5.20 11.00
N LEU A 157 -10.78 -3.98 11.03
CA LEU A 157 -10.61 -3.22 12.27
C LEU A 157 -11.93 -2.75 12.87
N GLY A 158 -12.96 -2.52 12.05
CA GLY A 158 -14.32 -2.25 12.50
C GLY A 158 -14.93 -3.44 13.25
N ALA A 159 -14.80 -4.66 12.70
CA ALA A 159 -15.26 -5.88 13.35
C ALA A 159 -14.49 -6.15 14.66
N LEU A 160 -13.17 -5.98 14.66
CA LEU A 160 -12.35 -6.12 15.87
C LEU A 160 -12.75 -5.12 16.95
N GLN A 161 -12.97 -3.85 16.60
CA GLN A 161 -13.36 -2.83 17.57
C GLN A 161 -14.69 -3.15 18.27
N ASN A 162 -15.64 -3.77 17.57
CA ASN A 162 -16.92 -4.19 18.17
C ASN A 162 -16.74 -5.21 19.30
N GLU A 163 -15.66 -5.98 19.27
CA GLU A 163 -15.28 -6.96 20.28
C GLU A 163 -14.22 -6.43 21.26
N GLY A 164 -13.94 -5.11 21.24
CA GLY A 164 -12.90 -4.51 22.09
C GLY A 164 -11.47 -4.87 21.70
N LEU A 165 -11.26 -5.34 20.46
CA LEU A 165 -9.97 -5.72 19.91
C LEU A 165 -9.46 -4.71 18.87
N GLY A 166 -8.17 -4.78 18.54
CA GLY A 166 -7.54 -3.96 17.53
C GLY A 166 -6.10 -4.38 17.22
N TRP A 167 -5.47 -3.64 16.31
CA TRP A 167 -4.06 -3.81 15.96
C TRP A 167 -3.27 -2.57 16.33
N ALA A 168 -2.00 -2.75 16.69
CA ALA A 168 -1.08 -1.63 16.91
C ALA A 168 -0.78 -0.89 15.60
N ASN A 169 -0.60 -1.64 14.51
CA ASN A 169 -0.17 -1.12 13.23
C ASN A 169 -1.20 -1.37 12.14
N SER A 170 -1.42 -0.37 11.29
CA SER A 170 -2.27 -0.45 10.10
C SER A 170 -1.88 0.66 9.11
N PRO A 171 -1.95 0.42 7.80
CA PRO A 171 -1.85 1.46 6.79
C PRO A 171 -2.81 2.62 7.03
N ALA A 172 -2.42 3.81 6.58
CA ALA A 172 -3.19 5.05 6.73
C ALA A 172 -4.54 5.08 5.97
N ILE A 173 -4.70 4.16 5.01
CA ILE A 173 -5.92 3.99 4.21
C ILE A 173 -6.60 2.66 4.55
N GLY A 174 -7.89 2.72 4.90
CA GLY A 174 -8.67 1.56 5.32
C GLY A 174 -9.29 0.77 4.17
N ASP A 175 -9.51 1.40 3.01
CA ASP A 175 -10.23 0.83 1.86
C ASP A 175 -9.44 -0.22 1.05
N ILE A 176 -8.18 -0.51 1.41
CA ILE A 176 -7.41 -1.55 0.72
C ILE A 176 -7.83 -2.95 1.21
N SER A 177 -7.90 -3.91 0.28
CA SER A 177 -8.20 -5.32 0.60
C SER A 177 -7.11 -5.93 1.47
N ILE A 178 -7.47 -6.78 2.43
CA ILE A 178 -6.53 -7.44 3.34
C ILE A 178 -5.49 -8.28 2.60
N ALA A 179 -5.87 -9.06 1.58
CA ALA A 179 -4.90 -9.84 0.80
C ALA A 179 -3.94 -8.93 0.01
N GLY A 180 -4.44 -7.84 -0.56
CA GLY A 180 -3.61 -6.83 -1.22
C GLY A 180 -2.58 -6.21 -0.26
N ALA A 181 -3.00 -5.89 0.97
CA ALA A 181 -2.12 -5.35 1.99
C ALA A 181 -1.03 -6.34 2.42
N LEU A 182 -1.41 -7.59 2.69
CA LEU A 182 -0.47 -8.65 3.06
C LEU A 182 0.54 -8.93 1.94
N SER A 183 0.10 -8.89 0.67
CA SER A 183 0.97 -9.21 -0.47
C SER A 183 2.23 -8.33 -0.56
N ILE A 184 2.21 -7.12 0.01
CA ILE A 184 3.30 -6.14 -0.04
C ILE A 184 3.91 -5.82 1.33
N GLY A 185 3.54 -6.56 2.38
CA GLY A 185 4.01 -6.31 3.75
C GLY A 185 3.52 -4.96 4.30
N ALA A 186 2.22 -4.68 4.16
CA ALA A 186 1.66 -3.37 4.48
C ALA A 186 1.86 -2.99 5.96
N HIS A 187 2.03 -1.70 6.21
CA HIS A 187 2.36 -1.15 7.52
C HIS A 187 1.77 0.27 7.66
N GLY A 188 1.76 0.78 8.88
CA GLY A 188 1.49 2.18 9.22
C GLY A 188 2.69 2.90 9.83
N SER A 189 2.39 3.93 10.62
CA SER A 189 3.35 4.70 11.42
C SER A 189 3.29 4.26 12.88
N THR A 190 3.70 3.01 13.14
CA THR A 190 3.58 2.41 14.47
C THR A 190 4.90 1.91 15.00
N TYR A 191 5.41 2.63 15.98
CA TYR A 191 6.65 2.32 16.66
C TYR A 191 6.45 2.46 18.17
N PRO A 192 7.11 1.65 19.02
CA PRO A 192 6.96 1.74 20.45
C PRO A 192 7.72 2.94 21.04
N ALA A 193 7.10 3.62 22.01
CA ALA A 193 7.79 4.56 22.87
C ALA A 193 8.86 3.86 23.73
N ALA A 194 9.72 4.64 24.39
CA ALA A 194 10.71 4.11 25.32
C ALA A 194 10.05 3.27 26.42
N GLY A 195 10.46 2.01 26.54
CA GLY A 195 9.89 1.07 27.52
C GLY A 195 8.48 0.57 27.20
N GLU A 196 7.87 0.98 26.09
CA GLU A 196 6.60 0.42 25.63
C GLU A 196 6.80 -1.03 25.15
N THR A 197 5.93 -1.92 25.61
CA THR A 197 5.90 -3.32 25.21
C THR A 197 4.67 -3.58 24.35
N VAL A 198 4.78 -4.52 23.40
CA VAL A 198 3.66 -4.88 22.55
C VAL A 198 2.55 -5.51 23.39
N VAL A 199 1.30 -5.10 23.15
CA VAL A 199 0.14 -5.76 23.76
C VAL A 199 0.00 -7.15 23.11
N PRO A 200 -0.15 -8.24 23.88
CA PRO A 200 -0.35 -9.58 23.33
C PRO A 200 -1.44 -9.59 22.24
N GLY A 201 -1.12 -10.17 21.08
CA GLY A 201 -2.02 -10.22 19.93
C GLY A 201 -1.86 -9.06 18.95
N GLN A 202 -1.05 -8.05 19.28
CA GLN A 202 -0.64 -6.98 18.37
C GLN A 202 0.76 -7.24 17.80
N SER A 203 1.19 -6.39 16.86
CA SER A 203 2.53 -6.40 16.26
C SER A 203 2.92 -4.98 15.88
N PHE A 204 4.16 -4.60 16.14
CA PHE A 204 4.73 -3.33 15.66
C PHE A 204 5.34 -3.45 14.26
N GLY A 205 5.51 -4.67 13.75
CA GLY A 205 5.92 -4.95 12.37
C GLY A 205 4.81 -4.72 11.33
N SER A 206 4.97 -5.32 10.15
CA SER A 206 3.94 -5.32 9.11
C SER A 206 2.69 -6.10 9.52
N LEU A 207 1.58 -5.89 8.81
CA LEU A 207 0.36 -6.70 8.96
C LEU A 207 0.61 -8.18 8.68
N SER A 208 1.58 -8.50 7.81
CA SER A 208 1.95 -9.88 7.48
C SER A 208 2.49 -10.66 8.69
N ASN A 209 3.01 -9.96 9.71
CA ASN A 209 3.47 -10.61 10.93
C ASN A 209 2.30 -11.11 11.82
N LEU A 210 1.09 -10.58 11.65
CA LEU A 210 -0.08 -10.97 12.45
C LEU A 210 -0.73 -12.29 11.98
N VAL A 211 -0.35 -12.81 10.81
CA VAL A 211 -1.00 -13.99 10.21
C VAL A 211 -0.69 -15.26 11.01
N LEU A 212 -1.73 -15.96 11.44
CA LEU A 212 -1.66 -17.28 12.08
C LEU A 212 -1.96 -18.43 11.11
N ALA A 213 -2.78 -18.15 10.09
CA ALA A 213 -3.05 -19.08 9.00
C ALA A 213 -3.53 -18.33 7.75
N LEU A 214 -3.34 -18.93 6.57
CA LEU A 214 -3.94 -18.45 5.33
C LEU A 214 -4.36 -19.62 4.45
N THR A 215 -5.34 -19.39 3.59
CA THR A 215 -5.74 -20.33 2.54
C THR A 215 -5.40 -19.72 1.18
N ALA A 216 -4.74 -20.51 0.34
CA ALA A 216 -4.35 -20.10 -1.00
C ALA A 216 -4.77 -21.16 -2.03
N VAL A 217 -4.90 -20.72 -3.28
CA VAL A 217 -5.02 -21.63 -4.43
C VAL A 217 -3.62 -22.08 -4.82
N VAL A 218 -3.38 -23.39 -4.79
CA VAL A 218 -2.07 -23.99 -5.06
C VAL A 218 -2.21 -25.19 -5.98
N TRP A 219 -1.16 -25.52 -6.70
CA TRP A 219 -1.07 -26.71 -7.53
C TRP A 219 -0.91 -27.99 -6.70
N ASN A 220 -1.64 -29.04 -7.07
CA ASN A 220 -1.51 -30.39 -6.54
C ASN A 220 -1.09 -31.35 -7.67
N ASP A 221 0.19 -31.76 -7.65
CA ASP A 221 0.77 -32.67 -8.65
C ASP A 221 0.04 -34.01 -8.75
N ALA A 222 -0.51 -34.52 -7.64
CA ALA A 222 -1.20 -35.81 -7.64
C ALA A 222 -2.58 -35.72 -8.32
N ALA A 223 -3.20 -34.54 -8.27
CA ALA A 223 -4.50 -34.27 -8.89
C ALA A 223 -4.40 -33.67 -10.30
N ASP A 224 -3.20 -33.21 -10.71
CA ASP A 224 -2.97 -32.44 -11.94
C ASP A 224 -3.92 -31.23 -12.05
N ALA A 225 -4.12 -30.55 -10.91
CA ALA A 225 -5.08 -29.46 -10.76
C ALA A 225 -4.68 -28.50 -9.64
N TYR A 226 -5.18 -27.26 -9.73
CA TYR A 226 -5.20 -26.33 -8.61
C TYR A 226 -6.29 -26.71 -7.60
N GLU A 227 -6.01 -26.51 -6.32
CA GLU A 227 -6.92 -26.73 -5.19
C GLU A 227 -6.73 -25.65 -4.11
N LEU A 228 -7.62 -25.62 -3.10
CA LEU A 228 -7.40 -24.84 -1.88
C LEU A 228 -6.49 -25.60 -0.92
N ARG A 229 -5.44 -24.92 -0.44
CA ARG A 229 -4.63 -25.39 0.69
C ARG A 229 -4.57 -24.32 1.77
N SER A 230 -4.83 -24.74 3.01
CA SER A 230 -4.60 -23.92 4.19
C SER A 230 -3.21 -24.19 4.76
N PHE A 231 -2.51 -23.13 5.12
CA PHE A 231 -1.19 -23.13 5.72
C PHE A 231 -1.28 -22.52 7.11
N ARG A 232 -0.70 -23.18 8.11
CA ARG A 232 -0.53 -22.63 9.46
C ARG A 232 0.79 -21.88 9.57
N ARG A 233 0.87 -20.90 10.48
CA ARG A 233 2.09 -20.12 10.74
C ARG A 233 3.30 -20.97 11.12
N SER A 234 3.06 -22.15 11.68
CA SER A 234 4.09 -23.15 12.05
C SER A 234 4.67 -23.91 10.86
N GLU A 235 4.04 -23.86 9.68
CA GLU A 235 4.52 -24.56 8.48
C GLU A 235 5.57 -23.71 7.75
N PRO A 236 6.79 -24.22 7.48
CA PRO A 236 7.81 -23.45 6.75
C PRO A 236 7.37 -22.93 5.37
N GLU A 237 6.45 -23.64 4.72
CA GLU A 237 5.86 -23.27 3.43
C GLU A 237 4.99 -22.01 3.48
N ILE A 238 4.55 -21.55 4.65
CA ILE A 238 3.76 -20.30 4.75
C ILE A 238 4.63 -19.05 4.57
N ARG A 239 5.92 -19.08 4.92
CA ARG A 239 6.78 -17.88 4.98
C ARG A 239 6.83 -17.09 3.66
N PRO A 240 6.93 -17.73 2.47
CA PRO A 240 6.80 -17.05 1.18
C PRO A 240 5.44 -16.41 0.92
N LEU A 241 4.37 -16.99 1.48
CA LEU A 241 2.99 -16.61 1.22
C LEU A 241 2.52 -15.43 2.08
N LEU A 242 3.24 -15.10 3.15
CA LEU A 242 2.90 -14.00 4.06
C LEU A 242 3.07 -12.60 3.42
N ALA A 243 4.02 -12.47 2.48
CA ALA A 243 4.25 -11.28 1.67
C ALA A 243 4.71 -11.72 0.28
N HIS A 244 3.76 -11.93 -0.63
CA HIS A 244 3.95 -12.75 -1.83
C HIS A 244 3.94 -11.96 -3.15
N LEU A 245 3.85 -10.63 -3.12
CA LEU A 245 3.88 -9.74 -4.30
C LEU A 245 2.83 -10.08 -5.37
N GLY A 246 1.72 -10.71 -4.98
CA GLY A 246 0.68 -11.18 -5.89
C GLY A 246 1.01 -12.50 -6.62
N ARG A 247 2.11 -13.18 -6.28
CA ARG A 247 2.55 -14.45 -6.89
C ARG A 247 1.82 -15.71 -6.41
N THR A 248 0.85 -15.49 -5.53
CA THR A 248 -0.06 -16.49 -4.98
C THR A 248 -1.44 -15.87 -4.92
N PHE A 249 -2.49 -16.66 -5.11
CA PHE A 249 -3.87 -16.23 -4.89
C PHE A 249 -4.33 -16.68 -3.51
N VAL A 250 -4.27 -15.77 -2.53
CA VAL A 250 -4.83 -15.97 -1.20
C VAL A 250 -6.34 -15.73 -1.24
N THR A 251 -7.13 -16.62 -0.64
CA THR A 251 -8.60 -16.54 -0.60
C THR A 251 -9.13 -16.17 0.78
N SER A 252 -8.45 -16.57 1.86
CA SER A 252 -8.79 -16.19 3.23
C SER A 252 -7.55 -16.14 4.12
N VAL A 253 -7.59 -15.33 5.18
CA VAL A 253 -6.51 -15.16 6.15
C VAL A 253 -7.07 -15.15 7.57
N THR A 254 -6.32 -15.69 8.52
CA THR A 254 -6.61 -15.60 9.96
C THR A 254 -5.44 -14.90 10.64
N LEU A 255 -5.72 -13.80 11.33
CA LEU A 255 -4.73 -12.96 12.00
C LEU A 255 -5.01 -12.89 13.49
N GLN A 256 -3.97 -12.81 14.31
CA GLN A 256 -4.11 -12.49 15.73
C GLN A 256 -4.60 -11.05 15.92
N ALA A 257 -5.28 -10.80 17.02
CA ALA A 257 -5.67 -9.46 17.46
C ALA A 257 -5.47 -9.32 18.97
N GLY A 258 -5.06 -8.13 19.41
CA GLY A 258 -4.92 -7.81 20.82
C GLY A 258 -6.02 -6.86 21.28
N ALA A 259 -6.01 -6.52 22.57
CA ALA A 259 -6.93 -5.54 23.12
C ALA A 259 -6.84 -4.20 22.37
N ASN A 260 -7.98 -3.57 22.09
CA ASN A 260 -8.01 -2.23 21.51
C ASN A 260 -7.51 -1.20 22.53
N TYR A 261 -7.06 -0.06 22.04
CA TYR A 261 -6.48 0.99 22.87
C TYR A 261 -6.91 2.36 22.38
N ARG A 262 -6.95 3.30 23.32
CA ARG A 262 -7.21 4.71 23.06
C ARG A 262 -5.91 5.42 22.74
N VAL A 263 -5.97 6.31 21.76
CA VAL A 263 -4.82 7.03 21.21
C VAL A 263 -5.15 8.51 21.17
N ARG A 264 -4.16 9.34 21.45
CA ARG A 264 -4.15 10.76 21.14
C ARG A 264 -3.31 10.98 19.88
N CYS A 265 -3.78 11.77 18.93
CA CYS A 265 -3.01 12.20 17.75
C CYS A 265 -2.88 13.71 17.77
N GLN A 266 -1.65 14.20 17.91
CA GLN A 266 -1.34 15.62 17.90
C GLN A 266 -0.64 15.98 16.58
N SER A 267 -1.11 17.04 15.94
CA SER A 267 -0.47 17.63 14.77
C SER A 267 0.24 18.92 15.13
N SER A 268 1.42 19.15 14.57
CA SER A 268 2.10 20.44 14.63
C SER A 268 2.65 20.86 13.26
N THR A 269 2.75 22.16 13.06
CA THR A 269 3.24 22.78 11.81
C THR A 269 4.28 23.88 12.09
N ASP A 270 4.85 23.90 13.29
CA ASP A 270 5.66 24.98 13.84
C ASP A 270 7.10 24.53 14.22
N VAL A 271 7.47 23.28 13.88
CA VAL A 271 8.82 22.74 14.09
C VAL A 271 9.61 22.87 12.78
N PRO A 272 10.68 23.69 12.73
CA PRO A 272 11.53 23.79 11.54
C PRO A 272 12.13 22.44 11.16
N TRP A 273 12.22 22.14 9.86
CA TRP A 273 12.74 20.85 9.39
C TRP A 273 14.16 20.57 9.88
N ARG A 274 14.99 21.62 10.03
CA ARG A 274 16.37 21.50 10.56
C ARG A 274 16.41 21.16 12.06
N GLU A 275 15.38 21.54 12.82
CA GLU A 275 15.21 21.12 14.22
C GLU A 275 14.64 19.69 14.27
N LEU A 276 13.58 19.43 13.51
CA LEU A 276 12.91 18.12 13.49
C LEU A 276 13.85 17.01 13.02
N PHE A 277 14.61 17.24 11.95
CA PHE A 277 15.51 16.26 11.33
C PHE A 277 16.99 16.54 11.65
N ALA A 278 17.25 17.06 12.84
CA ALA A 278 18.59 17.35 13.33
C ALA A 278 19.45 16.06 13.49
N PRO A 279 20.79 16.16 13.50
CA PRO A 279 21.67 15.02 13.71
C PRO A 279 21.49 14.41 15.11
N PRO A 280 21.97 13.16 15.34
CA PRO A 280 21.85 12.48 16.63
C PRO A 280 22.33 13.31 17.82
N GLY A 281 21.52 13.33 18.89
CA GLY A 281 21.86 14.03 20.13
C GLY A 281 21.71 15.54 20.08
N ALA A 282 21.15 16.09 18.99
CA ALA A 282 20.77 17.49 18.94
C ALA A 282 19.66 17.81 19.96
N PRO A 283 19.70 18.99 20.61
CA PRO A 283 18.64 19.41 21.50
C PRO A 283 17.40 19.88 20.72
N GLY A 284 16.26 20.00 21.41
CA GLY A 284 15.03 20.56 20.84
C GLY A 284 14.00 19.50 20.46
N ARG A 285 13.06 19.88 19.59
CA ARG A 285 11.92 19.06 19.15
C ARG A 285 12.31 18.14 17.99
N THR A 286 13.28 17.26 18.22
CA THR A 286 13.81 16.34 17.21
C THR A 286 12.88 15.16 16.98
N PHE A 287 12.92 14.57 15.80
CA PHE A 287 12.13 13.39 15.44
C PHE A 287 12.44 12.21 16.37
N GLU A 288 13.72 11.98 16.71
CA GLU A 288 14.11 10.96 17.69
C GLU A 288 13.52 11.22 19.08
N SER A 289 13.41 12.48 19.52
CA SER A 289 12.84 12.80 20.83
C SER A 289 11.34 12.49 20.89
N TYR A 290 10.59 12.77 19.82
CA TYR A 290 9.19 12.41 19.72
C TYR A 290 9.01 10.89 19.66
N VAL A 291 9.87 10.18 18.93
CA VAL A 291 9.86 8.70 18.88
C VAL A 291 10.17 8.10 20.25
N GLU A 292 11.12 8.67 20.98
CA GLU A 292 11.45 8.18 22.31
C GLU A 292 10.29 8.38 23.29
N GLN A 293 9.60 9.51 23.23
CA GLN A 293 8.50 9.83 24.14
C GLN A 293 7.17 9.16 23.78
N HIS A 294 6.86 9.05 22.49
CA HIS A 294 5.52 8.69 22.00
C HIS A 294 5.53 7.47 21.07
N GLY A 295 6.69 7.10 20.54
CA GLY A 295 6.84 6.00 19.60
C GLY A 295 6.38 6.36 18.19
N ARG A 296 5.08 6.52 18.01
CA ARG A 296 4.44 6.72 16.70
C ARG A 296 4.59 8.17 16.22
N VAL A 297 5.35 8.37 15.16
CA VAL A 297 5.63 9.70 14.59
C VAL A 297 5.63 9.62 13.07
N GLU A 298 4.89 10.52 12.41
CA GLU A 298 4.98 10.75 10.97
C GLU A 298 5.24 12.23 10.69
N ALA A 299 6.16 12.53 9.77
CA ALA A 299 6.35 13.89 9.27
C ALA A 299 6.11 13.94 7.76
N ILE A 300 5.33 14.93 7.32
CA ILE A 300 5.06 15.26 5.92
C ILE A 300 5.67 16.63 5.64
N TRP A 301 6.78 16.67 4.91
CA TRP A 301 7.52 17.89 4.60
C TRP A 301 7.27 18.34 3.16
N PHE A 302 6.52 19.42 2.99
CA PHE A 302 6.17 19.97 1.68
C PHE A 302 7.40 20.58 0.99
N PRO A 303 7.53 20.45 -0.34
CA PRO A 303 8.69 20.92 -1.06
C PRO A 303 8.86 22.44 -0.91
N PHE A 304 10.09 22.89 -0.67
CA PHE A 304 10.43 24.32 -0.49
C PHE A 304 9.72 25.02 0.69
N THR A 305 9.38 24.28 1.76
CA THR A 305 8.80 24.84 2.99
C THR A 305 9.74 24.70 4.20
N GLU A 306 9.60 25.56 5.20
CA GLU A 306 10.49 25.56 6.38
C GLU A 306 10.05 24.61 7.49
N THR A 307 8.76 24.32 7.63
CA THR A 307 8.22 23.44 8.68
C THR A 307 7.42 22.29 8.05
N PRO A 308 7.65 21.03 8.48
CA PRO A 308 6.79 19.91 8.11
C PRO A 308 5.44 19.95 8.85
N TRP A 309 4.46 19.19 8.34
CA TRP A 309 3.32 18.74 9.14
C TRP A 309 3.74 17.47 9.90
N LEU A 310 3.95 17.63 11.21
CA LEU A 310 4.26 16.55 12.13
C LEU A 310 2.97 15.98 12.73
N LYS A 311 2.85 14.66 12.79
CA LYS A 311 1.82 13.93 13.53
C LYS A 311 2.47 13.01 14.55
N VAL A 312 2.01 13.07 15.79
CA VAL A 312 2.50 12.28 16.92
C VAL A 312 1.34 11.55 17.55
N TRP A 313 1.40 10.22 17.61
CA TRP A 313 0.39 9.40 18.26
C TRP A 313 0.90 8.87 19.59
N SER A 314 0.14 9.10 20.66
CA SER A 314 0.44 8.60 22.00
C SER A 314 -0.67 7.67 22.46
N VAL A 315 -0.33 6.52 23.03
CA VAL A 315 -1.31 5.71 23.77
C VAL A 315 -1.80 6.56 24.95
N SER A 316 -3.11 6.77 25.03
CA SER A 316 -3.74 7.67 26.02
C SER A 316 -5.03 7.03 26.52
N PRO A 317 -4.99 6.23 27.60
CA PRO A 317 -6.18 5.55 28.13
C PRO A 317 -7.31 6.50 28.53
N GLU A 318 -6.94 7.66 29.06
CA GLU A 318 -7.86 8.75 29.40
C GLU A 318 -7.78 9.85 28.33
N LYS A 319 -8.91 10.51 28.09
CA LYS A 319 -8.97 11.65 27.16
C LYS A 319 -8.35 12.87 27.83
N PRO A 320 -7.31 13.49 27.26
CA PRO A 320 -6.85 14.80 27.73
C PRO A 320 -7.97 15.84 27.63
N ALA A 321 -7.95 16.86 28.50
CA ALA A 321 -9.04 17.83 28.57
C ALA A 321 -9.21 18.59 27.24
N GLU A 322 -8.08 18.95 26.63
CA GLU A 322 -7.95 19.74 25.41
C GLU A 322 -8.22 18.93 24.14
N SER A 323 -8.01 17.61 24.16
CA SER A 323 -8.20 16.77 22.98
C SER A 323 -9.67 16.65 22.58
N ARG A 324 -9.95 16.80 21.28
CA ARG A 324 -11.25 16.54 20.69
C ARG A 324 -11.46 15.04 20.49
N GLU A 325 -12.54 14.48 21.04
CA GLU A 325 -12.87 13.07 20.79
C GLU A 325 -13.41 12.87 19.37
N VAL A 326 -12.93 11.81 18.72
CA VAL A 326 -13.43 11.32 17.43
C VAL A 326 -14.03 9.92 17.60
N PHE A 327 -15.05 9.63 16.80
CA PHE A 327 -15.79 8.36 16.83
C PHE A 327 -15.75 7.60 15.49
N GLY A 328 -14.89 8.05 14.58
CA GLY A 328 -14.72 7.47 13.26
C GLY A 328 -13.43 7.94 12.58
N PRO A 329 -12.98 7.21 11.55
CA PRO A 329 -11.74 7.50 10.85
C PRO A 329 -11.81 8.73 9.95
N TYR A 330 -10.64 9.10 9.41
CA TYR A 330 -10.44 10.18 8.44
C TYR A 330 -10.79 11.57 8.98
N PRO A 331 -10.15 12.02 10.08
CA PRO A 331 -10.48 13.30 10.71
C PRO A 331 -10.03 14.53 9.90
N TYR A 332 -9.06 14.39 8.99
CA TYR A 332 -8.49 15.50 8.21
C TYR A 332 -9.27 15.79 6.93
N VAL A 333 -10.52 16.23 7.05
CA VAL A 333 -11.42 16.45 5.89
C VAL A 333 -10.86 17.42 4.84
N PHE A 334 -9.96 18.33 5.25
CA PHE A 334 -9.29 19.29 4.37
C PHE A 334 -8.26 18.64 3.43
N SER A 335 -7.75 17.44 3.73
CA SER A 335 -6.89 16.70 2.78
C SER A 335 -7.69 16.02 1.67
N ASP A 336 -9.00 15.83 1.87
CA ASP A 336 -9.90 15.23 0.88
C ASP A 336 -10.62 16.27 0.01
N SER A 337 -10.76 17.49 0.51
CA SER A 337 -11.36 18.63 -0.20
C SER A 337 -10.28 19.68 -0.47
N ILE A 338 -9.63 19.58 -1.63
CA ILE A 338 -8.50 20.42 -1.99
C ILE A 338 -8.99 21.83 -2.42
N PRO A 339 -8.51 22.92 -1.80
CA PRO A 339 -8.97 24.28 -2.10
C PRO A 339 -8.43 24.80 -3.44
N GLU A 340 -9.14 25.77 -4.04
CA GLU A 340 -8.87 26.32 -5.38
C GLU A 340 -7.40 26.76 -5.59
N PRO A 341 -6.74 27.48 -4.66
CA PRO A 341 -5.34 27.86 -4.83
C PRO A 341 -4.38 26.67 -5.00
N VAL A 342 -4.70 25.53 -4.36
CA VAL A 342 -3.91 24.30 -4.50
C VAL A 342 -4.24 23.62 -5.83
N THR A 343 -5.51 23.58 -6.25
CA THR A 343 -5.88 22.99 -7.54
C THR A 343 -5.39 23.80 -8.75
N ASP A 344 -5.32 25.12 -8.64
CA ASP A 344 -4.80 26.00 -9.70
C ASP A 344 -3.29 25.81 -9.89
N ALA A 345 -2.53 25.77 -8.80
CA ALA A 345 -1.10 25.48 -8.83
C ALA A 345 -0.82 24.05 -9.35
N LEU A 346 -1.63 23.07 -8.92
CA LEU A 346 -1.61 21.71 -9.45
C LEU A 346 -1.85 21.69 -10.97
N ALA A 347 -2.86 22.42 -11.47
CA ALA A 347 -3.17 22.48 -12.89
C ALA A 347 -2.00 23.03 -13.70
N GLN A 348 -1.31 24.06 -13.19
CA GLN A 348 -0.11 24.63 -13.81
C GLN A 348 1.06 23.64 -13.84
N VAL A 349 1.34 22.94 -12.73
CA VAL A 349 2.40 21.93 -12.68
C VAL A 349 2.09 20.78 -13.62
N ALA A 350 0.85 20.27 -13.61
CA ALA A 350 0.39 19.20 -14.48
C ALA A 350 0.41 19.60 -15.98
N SER A 351 0.22 20.89 -16.30
CA SER A 351 0.36 21.42 -17.67
C SER A 351 1.81 21.73 -18.08
N GLY A 352 2.79 21.40 -17.25
CA GLY A 352 4.22 21.56 -17.54
C GLY A 352 4.89 22.82 -17.00
N ASN A 353 4.17 23.71 -16.31
CA ASN A 353 4.75 24.88 -15.65
C ASN A 353 5.32 24.51 -14.26
N GLN A 354 6.42 23.76 -14.25
CA GLN A 354 7.02 23.23 -13.02
C GLN A 354 7.67 24.32 -12.15
N ALA A 355 7.94 25.51 -12.70
CA ALA A 355 8.52 26.63 -11.94
C ALA A 355 7.64 27.14 -10.79
N VAL A 356 6.34 26.78 -10.80
CA VAL A 356 5.37 27.09 -9.73
C VAL A 356 5.56 26.20 -8.51
N THR A 357 6.39 25.16 -8.56
CA THR A 357 6.55 24.17 -7.48
C THR A 357 6.77 24.78 -6.09
N PRO A 358 7.62 25.82 -5.88
CA PRO A 358 7.76 26.43 -4.57
C PRO A 358 6.45 27.06 -4.04
N LEU A 359 5.69 27.74 -4.90
CA LEU A 359 4.38 28.27 -4.55
C LEU A 359 3.37 27.16 -4.28
N PHE A 360 3.43 26.07 -5.05
CA PHE A 360 2.57 24.90 -4.85
C PHE A 360 2.84 24.23 -3.50
N GLY A 361 4.10 24.03 -3.12
CA GLY A 361 4.48 23.51 -1.80
C GLY A 361 3.99 24.39 -0.66
N ALA A 362 4.19 25.71 -0.77
CA ALA A 362 3.68 26.67 0.21
C ALA A 362 2.14 26.67 0.32
N SER A 363 1.44 26.52 -0.81
CA SER A 363 -0.03 26.46 -0.84
C SER A 363 -0.57 25.19 -0.19
N GLN A 364 0.07 24.04 -0.44
CA GLN A 364 -0.28 22.78 0.22
C GLN A 364 -0.07 22.86 1.74
N PHE A 365 1.09 23.34 2.18
CA PHE A 365 1.37 23.53 3.60
C PHE A 365 0.37 24.50 4.26
N GLY A 366 0.09 25.63 3.61
CA GLY A 366 -0.89 26.61 4.09
C GLY A 366 -2.30 26.02 4.22
N ALA A 367 -2.72 25.18 3.27
CA ALA A 367 -4.00 24.48 3.33
C ALA A 367 -4.07 23.49 4.50
N VAL A 368 -2.99 22.76 4.78
CA VAL A 368 -2.91 21.86 5.94
C VAL A 368 -2.97 22.64 7.25
N ALA A 369 -2.12 23.66 7.43
CA ALA A 369 -2.07 24.44 8.66
C ALA A 369 -3.42 25.14 8.95
N ALA A 370 -4.02 25.76 7.93
CA ALA A 370 -5.33 26.38 8.06
C ALA A 370 -6.45 25.35 8.28
N GLY A 371 -6.38 24.19 7.62
CA GLY A 371 -7.33 23.10 7.75
C GLY A 371 -7.35 22.51 9.16
N LEU A 372 -6.18 22.26 9.74
CA LEU A 372 -6.05 21.78 11.13
C LEU A 372 -6.75 22.74 12.09
N ALA A 373 -6.43 24.03 12.02
CA ALA A 373 -7.01 25.06 12.89
C ALA A 373 -8.52 25.25 12.65
N ALA A 374 -8.98 25.27 11.40
CA ALA A 374 -10.39 25.50 11.06
C ALA A 374 -11.30 24.33 11.44
N THR A 375 -10.74 23.11 11.57
CA THR A 375 -11.50 21.90 11.88
C THR A 375 -11.25 21.35 13.28
N ASP A 376 -10.44 22.04 14.09
CA ASP A 376 -10.08 21.63 15.45
C ASP A 376 -9.54 20.18 15.45
N THR A 377 -8.55 19.93 14.57
CA THR A 377 -7.96 18.59 14.34
C THR A 377 -6.47 18.52 14.65
N ASP A 378 -5.91 19.54 15.28
CA ASP A 378 -4.53 19.53 15.77
C ASP A 378 -4.34 18.68 17.03
N ASP A 379 -5.40 18.39 17.80
CA ASP A 379 -5.33 17.50 18.96
C ASP A 379 -6.58 16.60 19.07
N LEU A 380 -6.42 15.35 18.63
CA LEU A 380 -7.49 14.37 18.55
C LEU A 380 -7.29 13.25 19.56
N TRP A 381 -8.39 12.64 20.01
CA TRP A 381 -8.38 11.44 20.83
C TRP A 381 -9.48 10.47 20.40
N GLY A 382 -9.19 9.17 20.34
CA GLY A 382 -10.14 8.19 19.81
C GLY A 382 -9.67 6.75 19.98
N TRP A 383 -10.44 5.80 19.45
CA TRP A 383 -9.96 4.44 19.31
C TRP A 383 -8.87 4.36 18.24
N SER A 384 -7.98 3.37 18.37
CA SER A 384 -6.84 3.18 17.46
C SER A 384 -7.19 3.39 15.98
N LYS A 385 -8.19 2.68 15.43
CA LYS A 385 -8.57 2.76 14.01
C LYS A 385 -8.99 4.17 13.57
N ASP A 386 -9.62 4.94 14.47
CA ASP A 386 -10.17 6.26 14.17
C ASP A 386 -9.05 7.29 13.94
N LEU A 387 -7.85 7.00 14.44
CA LEU A 387 -6.67 7.85 14.28
C LEU A 387 -5.55 7.22 13.46
N MET A 388 -5.58 5.91 13.23
CA MET A 388 -4.68 5.23 12.27
C MET A 388 -5.12 5.45 10.83
N PHE A 389 -6.43 5.51 10.56
CA PHE A 389 -6.95 5.81 9.23
C PHE A 389 -7.17 7.30 9.06
N TYR A 390 -6.32 7.92 8.24
CA TYR A 390 -6.36 9.35 7.99
C TYR A 390 -6.24 9.74 6.51
N LEU A 391 -6.17 8.77 5.60
CA LEU A 391 -6.15 9.00 4.16
C LEU A 391 -7.32 8.31 3.46
N ARG A 392 -8.14 9.06 2.73
CA ARG A 392 -9.12 8.48 1.79
C ARG A 392 -8.55 8.41 0.39
N ALA A 393 -9.15 7.56 -0.44
CA ALA A 393 -8.81 7.45 -1.86
C ALA A 393 -9.03 8.77 -2.65
N THR A 394 -9.75 9.74 -2.10
CA THR A 394 -10.00 11.07 -2.69
C THR A 394 -8.81 12.02 -2.62
N THR A 395 -7.78 11.73 -1.81
CA THR A 395 -6.58 12.57 -1.74
C THR A 395 -5.88 12.71 -3.11
N LEU A 396 -4.98 13.69 -3.20
CA LEU A 396 -4.31 14.03 -4.44
C LEU A 396 -3.53 12.82 -5.00
N ARG A 397 -3.70 12.56 -6.29
CA ARG A 397 -3.04 11.42 -6.95
C ARG A 397 -1.56 11.72 -7.16
N VAL A 398 -0.71 10.88 -6.58
CA VAL A 398 0.75 10.99 -6.63
C VAL A 398 1.37 9.66 -7.05
N VAL A 399 2.66 9.70 -7.39
CA VAL A 399 3.57 8.54 -7.36
C VAL A 399 4.59 8.76 -6.25
N ALA A 400 5.21 7.69 -5.77
CA ALA A 400 6.25 7.75 -4.73
C ALA A 400 7.48 6.94 -5.13
N GLY A 401 8.65 7.41 -4.73
CA GLY A 401 9.88 6.64 -4.67
C GLY A 401 10.40 6.55 -3.22
N GLY A 402 11.53 5.89 -3.04
CA GLY A 402 12.20 5.73 -1.75
C GLY A 402 12.10 4.28 -1.26
N GLY A 403 12.02 4.08 0.05
CA GLY A 403 11.88 2.74 0.61
C GLY A 403 12.07 2.72 2.12
N VAL A 404 12.54 1.59 2.63
CA VAL A 404 12.75 1.35 4.05
C VAL A 404 14.22 1.16 4.36
N VAL A 405 14.65 1.74 5.47
CA VAL A 405 15.97 1.52 6.06
C VAL A 405 15.78 0.71 7.34
N VAL A 406 16.31 -0.50 7.37
CA VAL A 406 16.32 -1.36 8.56
C VAL A 406 17.62 -1.15 9.32
N THR A 407 17.52 -0.78 10.60
CA THR A 407 18.66 -0.38 11.44
C THR A 407 18.33 -0.54 12.94
N ARG A 408 19.21 -0.06 13.81
CA ARG A 408 19.00 0.05 15.25
C ARG A 408 18.17 1.29 15.60
N ARG A 409 17.44 1.25 16.71
CA ARG A 409 16.72 2.40 17.28
C ARG A 409 17.61 3.64 17.44
N GLU A 410 18.85 3.48 17.89
CA GLU A 410 19.81 4.58 18.09
C GLU A 410 20.20 5.32 16.79
N ASN A 411 19.94 4.75 15.62
CA ASN A 411 20.28 5.34 14.33
C ASN A 411 19.15 6.18 13.71
N ILE A 412 17.99 6.31 14.36
CA ILE A 412 16.83 7.02 13.81
C ILE A 412 17.18 8.43 13.35
N ALA A 413 17.76 9.25 14.23
CA ALA A 413 18.14 10.62 13.86
C ALA A 413 19.20 10.64 12.76
N ARG A 414 20.19 9.73 12.80
CA ARG A 414 21.25 9.67 11.80
C ARG A 414 20.67 9.42 10.41
N VAL A 415 19.84 8.39 10.27
CA VAL A 415 19.28 7.98 8.98
C VAL A 415 18.43 9.11 8.38
N ILE A 416 17.54 9.70 9.20
CA ILE A 416 16.63 10.76 8.75
C ILE A 416 17.39 12.05 8.43
N HIS A 417 18.38 12.42 9.25
CA HIS A 417 19.21 13.60 9.02
C HIS A 417 19.99 13.51 7.72
N GLU A 418 20.61 12.35 7.45
CA GLU A 418 21.35 12.10 6.22
C GLU A 418 20.45 12.22 4.98
N PHE A 419 19.25 11.61 5.02
CA PHE A 419 18.31 11.66 3.89
C PHE A 419 17.80 13.09 3.64
N THR A 420 17.36 13.78 4.68
CA THR A 420 16.75 15.11 4.55
C THR A 420 17.77 16.17 4.14
N THR A 421 19.03 16.04 4.58
CA THR A 421 20.15 16.86 4.11
C THR A 421 20.39 16.63 2.62
N TRP A 422 20.52 15.37 2.20
CA TRP A 422 20.68 15.01 0.78
C TRP A 422 19.52 15.53 -0.07
N LEU A 423 18.27 15.30 0.37
CA LEU A 423 17.07 15.72 -0.34
C LEU A 423 17.04 17.25 -0.52
N HIS A 424 17.32 18.00 0.53
CA HIS A 424 17.39 19.46 0.48
C HIS A 424 18.44 19.94 -0.53
N GLU A 425 19.64 19.36 -0.49
CA GLU A 425 20.73 19.70 -1.41
C GLU A 425 20.36 19.38 -2.86
N ARG A 426 19.75 18.21 -3.12
CA ARG A 426 19.33 17.83 -4.48
C ARG A 426 18.21 18.72 -4.99
N MET A 427 17.16 18.95 -4.21
CA MET A 427 16.08 19.85 -4.62
C MET A 427 16.59 21.27 -4.90
N THR A 428 17.52 21.78 -4.09
CA THR A 428 18.16 23.07 -4.31
C THR A 428 19.00 23.07 -5.59
N HIS A 429 19.75 22.00 -5.84
CA HIS A 429 20.52 21.83 -7.07
C HIS A 429 19.63 21.86 -8.32
N TYR A 430 18.59 21.03 -8.38
CA TYR A 430 17.65 21.01 -9.50
C TYR A 430 16.96 22.37 -9.69
N ALA A 431 16.54 23.03 -8.61
CA ALA A 431 15.94 24.36 -8.67
C ALA A 431 16.90 25.41 -9.25
N SER A 432 18.21 25.33 -8.95
CA SER A 432 19.24 26.20 -9.54
C SER A 432 19.40 26.03 -11.06
N LEU A 433 18.99 24.87 -11.59
CA LEU A 433 18.93 24.57 -13.02
C LEU A 433 17.56 24.91 -13.64
N GLY A 434 16.63 25.48 -12.86
CA GLY A 434 15.25 25.72 -13.29
C GLY A 434 14.40 24.45 -13.41
N GLN A 435 14.83 23.34 -12.78
CA GLN A 435 14.15 22.04 -12.83
C GLN A 435 13.47 21.75 -11.49
N TYR A 436 12.28 21.17 -11.52
CA TYR A 436 11.50 20.84 -10.31
C TYR A 436 10.90 19.43 -10.41
N PRO A 437 11.75 18.39 -10.28
CA PRO A 437 11.31 17.00 -10.43
C PRO A 437 10.42 16.54 -9.26
N VAL A 438 10.47 17.20 -8.10
CA VAL A 438 9.71 16.87 -6.89
C VAL A 438 8.79 18.04 -6.55
N ASN A 439 7.49 17.82 -6.62
CA ASN A 439 6.47 18.83 -6.37
C ASN A 439 5.41 18.44 -5.32
N MET A 440 5.60 17.29 -4.68
CA MET A 440 4.80 16.83 -3.55
C MET A 440 5.74 16.49 -2.37
N PRO A 441 5.20 16.23 -1.17
CA PRO A 441 6.00 16.08 0.05
C PRO A 441 7.06 14.97 0.07
N PHE A 442 8.02 15.15 0.97
CA PHE A 442 8.70 14.05 1.63
C PHE A 442 7.85 13.51 2.78
N GLU A 443 7.79 12.21 2.95
CA GLU A 443 7.09 11.53 4.04
C GLU A 443 8.08 10.61 4.79
N VAL A 444 8.10 10.71 6.12
CA VAL A 444 8.86 9.78 6.97
C VAL A 444 8.00 9.27 8.12
N ARG A 445 8.08 7.95 8.34
CA ARG A 445 7.43 7.24 9.46
C ARG A 445 8.23 6.00 9.83
N LEU A 446 7.90 5.36 10.95
CA LEU A 446 8.58 4.16 11.40
C LEU A 446 7.61 3.03 11.72
N CYS A 447 8.13 1.81 11.63
CA CYS A 447 7.60 0.67 12.33
C CYS A 447 8.75 -0.22 12.86
N ARG A 448 8.43 -1.29 13.58
CA ARG A 448 9.44 -2.31 13.90
C ARG A 448 9.61 -3.29 12.74
N ILE A 449 10.61 -4.15 12.87
CA ILE A 449 10.73 -5.37 12.08
C ILE A 449 9.56 -6.35 12.38
N ASP A 450 9.38 -7.36 11.53
CA ASP A 450 8.47 -8.49 11.79
C ASP A 450 9.04 -9.41 12.88
N ASP A 451 9.02 -8.95 14.13
CA ASP A 451 9.54 -9.66 15.29
C ASP A 451 8.68 -10.90 15.58
N GLN A 452 9.32 -12.06 15.61
CA GLN A 452 8.65 -13.35 15.81
C GLN A 452 8.24 -13.57 17.27
N THR A 453 8.78 -12.81 18.22
CA THR A 453 8.33 -12.85 19.62
C THR A 453 6.94 -12.24 19.81
N GLU A 454 6.46 -11.47 18.83
CA GLU A 454 5.11 -10.88 18.84
C GLU A 454 4.03 -11.87 18.34
N VAL A 455 4.42 -13.02 17.78
CA VAL A 455 3.52 -14.04 17.23
C VAL A 455 3.09 -15.02 18.32
N LEU A 456 1.80 -15.07 18.63
CA LEU A 456 1.26 -15.87 19.75
C LEU A 456 0.86 -17.30 19.35
N ALA A 457 1.53 -17.87 18.35
CA ALA A 457 1.38 -19.24 17.91
C ALA A 457 2.75 -19.81 17.50
N ASP A 458 2.85 -21.13 17.39
CA ASP A 458 4.02 -21.75 16.77
C ASP A 458 4.28 -21.14 15.39
N SER A 459 5.50 -20.66 15.16
CA SER A 459 5.88 -19.94 13.95
C SER A 459 7.12 -20.56 13.31
N ALA A 460 7.06 -20.77 12.00
CA ALA A 460 8.23 -21.16 11.21
C ALA A 460 9.16 -19.97 10.91
N GLY A 461 8.75 -18.74 11.21
CA GLY A 461 9.55 -17.53 11.01
C GLY A 461 8.80 -16.36 10.34
N PRO A 462 9.52 -15.27 10.03
CA PRO A 462 8.95 -14.07 9.44
C PRO A 462 8.60 -14.25 7.95
N PRO A 463 7.82 -13.32 7.35
CA PRO A 463 7.56 -13.31 5.91
C PRO A 463 8.86 -13.21 5.10
N ASN A 464 9.01 -14.05 4.07
CA ASN A 464 10.27 -14.11 3.33
C ASN A 464 10.61 -12.82 2.59
N LEU A 465 9.61 -12.19 1.98
CA LEU A 465 9.78 -10.98 1.17
C LEU A 465 9.16 -9.74 1.84
N SER A 466 8.96 -9.74 3.17
CA SER A 466 8.57 -8.48 3.84
C SER A 466 9.73 -7.49 3.82
N PRO A 467 9.51 -6.21 3.44
CA PRO A 467 10.56 -5.19 3.52
C PRO A 467 11.12 -5.01 4.93
N VAL A 468 10.36 -5.39 5.96
CA VAL A 468 10.77 -5.28 7.37
C VAL A 468 11.06 -6.64 8.02
N ARG A 469 11.37 -7.66 7.20
CA ARG A 469 11.90 -8.93 7.71
C ARG A 469 13.14 -8.68 8.59
N PRO A 470 13.23 -9.27 9.80
CA PRO A 470 14.44 -9.24 10.63
C PRO A 470 15.70 -9.70 9.87
N ARG A 471 16.86 -9.21 10.28
CA ARG A 471 18.19 -9.66 9.82
C ARG A 471 18.81 -10.57 10.88
N PRO A 472 18.84 -11.90 10.69
CA PRO A 472 19.40 -12.84 11.67
C PRO A 472 20.88 -12.59 12.02
N ASP A 473 21.66 -12.10 11.06
CA ASP A 473 23.05 -11.68 11.26
C ASP A 473 23.19 -10.35 12.02
N ARG A 474 22.10 -9.56 12.11
CA ARG A 474 22.00 -8.28 12.80
C ARG A 474 20.79 -8.24 13.74
N PRO A 475 20.78 -9.08 14.81
CA PRO A 475 19.65 -9.15 15.74
C PRO A 475 19.43 -7.84 16.51
N ASP A 476 20.40 -6.94 16.48
CA ASP A 476 20.35 -5.57 17.00
C ASP A 476 19.52 -4.61 16.13
N TRP A 477 19.17 -4.96 14.90
CA TRP A 477 18.40 -4.12 13.99
C TRP A 477 16.90 -4.39 14.13
N ASP A 478 16.23 -3.58 14.95
CA ASP A 478 14.81 -3.71 15.31
C ASP A 478 13.91 -2.63 14.71
N THR A 479 14.49 -1.67 13.98
CA THR A 479 13.84 -0.44 13.53
C THR A 479 13.73 -0.41 12.02
N ALA A 480 12.55 -0.08 11.50
CA ALA A 480 12.30 0.17 10.09
C ALA A 480 11.86 1.63 9.87
N ILE A 481 12.67 2.40 9.14
CA ILE A 481 12.43 3.81 8.85
C ILE A 481 12.02 3.92 7.38
N TRP A 482 10.77 4.30 7.14
CA TRP A 482 10.23 4.45 5.79
C TRP A 482 10.39 5.89 5.36
N MET A 483 11.10 6.12 4.25
CA MET A 483 11.40 7.43 3.71
C MET A 483 10.95 7.47 2.27
N ASN A 484 9.94 8.29 1.99
CA ASN A 484 9.32 8.40 0.68
C ASN A 484 9.35 9.83 0.18
N VAL A 485 9.61 10.01 -1.10
CA VAL A 485 9.39 11.28 -1.79
C VAL A 485 8.26 11.06 -2.78
N VAL A 486 7.23 11.91 -2.70
CA VAL A 486 6.08 11.85 -3.61
C VAL A 486 6.16 12.97 -4.66
N SER A 487 5.52 12.76 -5.81
CA SER A 487 5.42 13.76 -6.87
C SER A 487 4.19 13.49 -7.75
N ILE A 488 3.71 14.50 -8.48
CA ILE A 488 2.62 14.35 -9.43
C ILE A 488 3.06 13.41 -10.57
N PRO A 489 2.25 12.43 -11.00
CA PRO A 489 2.60 11.55 -12.11
C PRO A 489 2.87 12.34 -13.40
N GLY A 490 3.93 11.97 -14.14
CA GLY A 490 4.31 12.64 -15.38
C GLY A 490 5.16 13.91 -15.21
N THR A 491 5.52 14.28 -13.97
CA THR A 491 6.45 15.39 -13.70
C THR A 491 7.78 15.16 -14.43
N ALA A 492 8.19 16.11 -15.27
CA ALA A 492 9.46 16.05 -16.00
C ALA A 492 10.66 15.97 -15.03
N GLY A 493 11.62 15.12 -15.35
CA GLY A 493 12.81 14.86 -14.51
C GLY A 493 12.58 13.91 -13.33
N LEU A 494 11.34 13.53 -13.02
CA LEU A 494 11.01 12.71 -11.85
C LEU A 494 11.70 11.35 -11.86
N SER A 495 11.66 10.61 -12.97
CA SER A 495 12.28 9.28 -13.07
C SER A 495 13.79 9.33 -12.81
N ALA A 496 14.47 10.35 -13.36
CA ALA A 496 15.90 10.56 -13.12
C ALA A 496 16.20 10.90 -11.65
N PHE A 497 15.38 11.75 -11.03
CA PHE A 497 15.51 12.08 -9.61
C PHE A 497 15.29 10.86 -8.71
N PHE A 498 14.25 10.05 -8.98
CA PHE A 498 14.00 8.84 -8.22
C PHE A 498 15.07 7.76 -8.41
N ARG A 499 15.67 7.66 -9.60
CA ARG A 499 16.85 6.82 -9.82
C ARG A 499 18.05 7.29 -9.02
N GLU A 500 18.35 8.60 -9.03
CA GLU A 500 19.44 9.18 -8.23
C GLU A 500 19.22 8.91 -6.73
N MET A 501 17.98 9.08 -6.25
CA MET A 501 17.59 8.78 -4.88
C MET A 501 17.76 7.30 -4.54
N GLU A 502 17.28 6.39 -5.37
CA GLU A 502 17.37 4.95 -5.14
C GLU A 502 18.82 4.47 -5.07
N GLN A 503 19.67 4.95 -5.98
CA GLN A 503 21.10 4.65 -5.99
C GLN A 503 21.77 5.20 -4.73
N TRP A 504 21.49 6.44 -4.37
CA TRP A 504 22.05 7.05 -3.16
C TRP A 504 21.62 6.30 -1.90
N MET A 505 20.35 5.92 -1.77
CA MET A 505 19.84 5.18 -0.60
C MET A 505 20.48 3.78 -0.51
N ALA A 506 20.56 3.06 -1.62
CA ALA A 506 21.17 1.72 -1.65
C ALA A 506 22.67 1.76 -1.30
N ASP A 507 23.39 2.77 -1.80
CA ASP A 507 24.81 2.95 -1.47
C ASP A 507 25.01 3.42 -0.02
N ARG A 508 24.20 4.40 0.43
CA ARG A 508 24.38 5.04 1.73
C ARG A 508 24.00 4.15 2.89
N TYR A 509 22.87 3.46 2.80
CA TYR A 509 22.31 2.62 3.88
C TYR A 509 22.73 1.16 3.67
N SER A 510 24.03 0.93 3.81
CA SER A 510 24.68 -0.35 3.61
C SER A 510 25.74 -0.60 4.70
N GLY A 511 26.26 -1.84 4.74
CA GLY A 511 27.31 -2.24 5.68
C GLY A 511 26.82 -2.40 7.11
N ASP A 512 27.63 -2.00 8.09
CA ASP A 512 27.46 -2.44 9.47
C ASP A 512 26.48 -1.61 10.32
N TYR A 513 25.75 -0.64 9.75
CA TYR A 513 24.82 0.18 10.53
C TYR A 513 23.38 0.16 10.03
N ALA A 514 23.13 -0.13 8.75
CA ALA A 514 21.79 -0.19 8.19
C ALA A 514 21.76 -1.00 6.89
N THR A 515 20.56 -1.40 6.47
CA THR A 515 20.29 -1.93 5.12
C THR A 515 19.09 -1.22 4.50
N PHE A 516 19.14 -0.97 3.19
CA PHE A 516 18.02 -0.44 2.41
C PHE A 516 17.22 -1.56 1.74
N ARG A 517 15.89 -1.43 1.73
CA ARG A 517 14.98 -2.26 0.94
C ARG A 517 13.92 -1.41 0.28
N SER A 518 13.49 -1.79 -0.92
CA SER A 518 12.39 -1.13 -1.61
C SER A 518 11.05 -1.38 -0.89
N GLU A 519 10.20 -0.35 -0.84
CA GLU A 519 8.81 -0.51 -0.38
C GLU A 519 7.94 -1.01 -1.54
N TRP A 520 7.51 -2.27 -1.49
CA TRP A 520 6.90 -2.97 -2.63
C TRP A 520 5.69 -2.30 -3.28
N SER A 521 4.92 -1.55 -2.50
CA SER A 521 3.75 -0.84 -3.02
C SER A 521 4.11 0.39 -3.87
N LYS A 522 5.29 0.98 -3.68
CA LYS A 522 5.74 2.24 -4.31
C LYS A 522 6.59 1.96 -5.55
N GLY A 523 7.20 3.00 -6.11
CA GLY A 523 8.18 2.89 -7.19
C GLY A 523 9.58 2.52 -6.70
N TRP A 524 10.25 1.66 -7.47
CA TRP A 524 11.61 1.16 -7.28
C TRP A 524 12.12 0.58 -8.60
N ALA A 525 13.41 0.23 -8.71
CA ALA A 525 14.09 -0.17 -9.94
C ALA A 525 13.92 0.87 -11.07
N PHE A 526 14.31 2.12 -10.78
CA PHE A 526 14.13 3.25 -11.69
C PHE A 526 15.21 3.30 -12.78
N ASP A 527 14.79 3.38 -14.04
CA ASP A 527 15.63 3.80 -15.15
C ASP A 527 15.31 5.26 -15.57
N SER A 528 15.79 5.70 -16.74
CA SER A 528 15.49 7.04 -17.24
C SER A 528 14.01 7.26 -17.62
N GLU A 529 13.24 6.19 -17.82
CA GLU A 529 11.85 6.23 -18.25
C GLU A 529 10.87 6.04 -17.09
N GLY A 530 11.22 5.26 -16.06
CA GLY A 530 10.38 5.10 -14.88
C GLY A 530 10.80 3.95 -13.96
N GLY A 531 9.97 3.71 -12.94
CA GLY A 531 10.16 2.58 -12.03
C GLY A 531 9.84 1.24 -12.68
N TYR A 532 10.31 0.17 -12.05
CA TYR A 532 10.08 -1.25 -12.38
C TYR A 532 10.75 -1.71 -13.68
N ARG A 533 11.85 -1.05 -14.06
CA ARG A 533 12.48 -1.20 -15.39
C ARG A 533 13.97 -1.47 -15.35
N ASP A 534 14.70 -0.97 -14.33
CA ASP A 534 16.14 -1.18 -14.25
C ASP A 534 16.46 -2.66 -14.05
N GLY A 535 16.91 -3.33 -15.12
CA GLY A 535 17.17 -4.78 -15.11
C GLY A 535 18.28 -5.21 -14.15
N GLY A 536 19.26 -4.33 -13.87
CA GLY A 536 20.31 -4.61 -12.89
C GLY A 536 19.76 -4.57 -11.47
N PHE A 537 18.87 -3.62 -11.19
CA PHE A 537 18.19 -3.53 -9.91
C PHE A 537 17.21 -4.69 -9.70
N LEU A 538 16.41 -5.03 -10.72
CA LEU A 538 15.44 -6.14 -10.67
C LEU A 538 16.12 -7.51 -10.51
N GLY A 539 17.17 -7.78 -11.30
CA GLY A 539 17.82 -9.09 -11.34
C GLY A 539 18.98 -9.28 -10.34
N GLY A 540 19.50 -8.19 -9.79
CA GLY A 540 20.68 -8.20 -8.91
C GLY A 540 20.40 -7.60 -7.54
N THR A 541 20.12 -6.30 -7.50
CA THR A 541 20.02 -5.53 -6.24
C THR A 541 18.87 -6.00 -5.35
N ILE A 542 17.66 -6.12 -5.90
CA ILE A 542 16.48 -6.59 -5.17
C ILE A 542 16.73 -8.01 -4.61
N PRO A 543 17.10 -9.03 -5.41
CA PRO A 543 17.41 -10.34 -4.87
C PRO A 543 18.47 -10.32 -3.76
N ALA A 544 19.53 -9.52 -3.91
CA ALA A 544 20.57 -9.41 -2.89
C ALA A 544 20.04 -8.90 -1.54
N MET A 545 19.13 -7.91 -1.54
CA MET A 545 18.49 -7.39 -0.32
C MET A 545 17.73 -8.45 0.49
N TYR A 546 17.30 -9.54 -0.17
CA TYR A 546 16.57 -10.66 0.41
C TYR A 546 17.38 -11.97 0.42
N ARG A 547 18.71 -11.89 0.23
CA ARG A 547 19.67 -12.99 0.45
C ARG A 547 20.67 -12.64 1.54
N GLU A 548 21.03 -11.36 1.64
CA GLU A 548 22.02 -10.88 2.59
C GLU A 548 21.60 -11.19 4.04
N GLY A 549 22.51 -11.84 4.78
CA GLY A 549 22.27 -12.21 6.18
C GLY A 549 21.30 -13.37 6.40
N LEU A 550 20.85 -14.06 5.33
CA LEU A 550 19.88 -15.15 5.39
C LEU A 550 20.50 -16.49 5.00
N SER A 551 19.89 -17.56 5.53
CA SER A 551 20.17 -18.93 5.10
C SER A 551 19.56 -19.22 3.71
N SER A 552 20.02 -20.28 3.04
CA SER A 552 19.58 -20.60 1.67
C SER A 552 18.12 -21.09 1.58
N ASP A 553 17.55 -21.56 2.68
CA ASP A 553 16.14 -21.98 2.80
C ASP A 553 15.22 -20.83 3.26
N GLU A 554 15.73 -19.60 3.21
CA GLU A 554 15.03 -18.37 3.59
C GLU A 554 15.14 -17.29 2.51
N GLY A 555 14.29 -16.25 2.64
CA GLY A 555 14.39 -15.06 1.81
C GLY A 555 13.98 -15.29 0.36
N TRP A 556 14.77 -14.73 -0.56
CA TRP A 556 14.46 -14.64 -1.98
C TRP A 556 14.30 -16.01 -2.65
N ASP A 557 15.33 -16.86 -2.56
CA ASP A 557 15.38 -18.11 -3.32
C ASP A 557 14.35 -19.13 -2.79
N ALA A 558 14.14 -19.15 -1.47
CA ALA A 558 13.09 -19.95 -0.85
C ALA A 558 11.69 -19.48 -1.28
N ALA A 559 11.49 -18.17 -1.49
CA ALA A 559 10.23 -17.65 -1.99
C ALA A 559 9.99 -18.05 -3.45
N LEU A 560 11.00 -17.90 -4.33
CA LEU A 560 10.90 -18.34 -5.73
C LEU A 560 10.53 -19.83 -5.83
N SER A 561 11.27 -20.68 -5.12
CA SER A 561 11.01 -22.13 -5.14
C SER A 561 9.60 -22.49 -4.66
N ALA A 562 9.07 -21.78 -3.67
CA ALA A 562 7.71 -22.00 -3.20
C ALA A 562 6.66 -21.52 -4.19
N PHE A 563 6.85 -20.36 -4.82
CA PHE A 563 5.93 -19.86 -5.84
C PHE A 563 5.87 -20.80 -7.05
N ASP A 564 7.00 -21.29 -7.55
CA ASP A 564 7.02 -22.25 -8.65
C ASP A 564 6.39 -23.59 -8.27
N ARG A 565 6.56 -24.04 -7.02
CA ARG A 565 5.90 -25.27 -6.54
C ARG A 565 4.38 -25.12 -6.45
N HIS A 566 3.90 -23.97 -6.00
CA HIS A 566 2.46 -23.73 -5.82
C HIS A 566 1.77 -23.24 -7.10
N ASP A 567 2.51 -22.76 -8.09
CA ASP A 567 2.01 -22.25 -9.37
C ASP A 567 2.99 -22.56 -10.53
N PRO A 568 3.27 -23.84 -10.83
CA PRO A 568 4.26 -24.21 -11.85
C PRO A 568 3.86 -23.77 -13.26
N HIS A 569 2.57 -23.50 -13.49
CA HIS A 569 2.04 -23.01 -14.76
C HIS A 569 2.00 -21.47 -14.85
N ARG A 570 2.44 -20.78 -13.80
CA ARG A 570 2.51 -19.32 -13.72
C ARG A 570 1.17 -18.63 -14.02
N VAL A 571 0.07 -19.26 -13.58
CA VAL A 571 -1.29 -18.73 -13.70
C VAL A 571 -1.42 -17.43 -12.91
N PHE A 572 -0.74 -17.29 -11.78
CA PHE A 572 -0.74 -16.10 -10.93
C PHE A 572 0.42 -15.14 -11.24
N SER A 573 0.75 -14.97 -12.52
CA SER A 573 1.84 -14.08 -12.99
C SER A 573 1.36 -12.96 -13.92
N ASN A 574 2.29 -12.07 -14.26
CA ASN A 574 2.26 -11.19 -15.42
C ASN A 574 3.71 -10.98 -15.92
N ASP A 575 3.88 -10.22 -17.00
CA ASP A 575 5.21 -10.08 -17.64
C ASP A 575 6.23 -9.40 -16.73
N PHE A 576 5.78 -8.48 -15.86
CA PHE A 576 6.65 -7.88 -14.85
C PHE A 576 7.10 -8.90 -13.80
N LEU A 577 6.17 -9.68 -13.27
CA LEU A 577 6.46 -10.71 -12.27
C LEU A 577 7.35 -11.82 -12.83
N ASP A 578 7.31 -12.10 -14.13
CA ASP A 578 8.23 -13.04 -14.77
C ASP A 578 9.67 -12.50 -14.88
N ARG A 579 9.85 -11.19 -14.93
CA ARG A 579 11.18 -10.57 -14.88
C ARG A 579 11.71 -10.47 -13.44
N LEU A 580 10.82 -10.14 -12.50
CA LEU A 580 11.18 -9.98 -11.09
C LEU A 580 11.38 -11.32 -10.39
N LEU A 581 10.43 -12.24 -10.54
CA LEU A 581 10.37 -13.54 -9.86
C LEU A 581 10.39 -14.65 -10.93
N PRO A 582 11.53 -14.84 -11.63
CA PRO A 582 11.63 -15.73 -12.77
C PRO A 582 11.33 -17.18 -12.42
#